data_AF-A0A8S9JCH2-F1
#
_entry.id   AF-A0A8S9JCH2-F1
#
_cell.length_a   1.000
_cell.length_b   1.000
_cell.length_c   1.000
_cell.angle_alpha   90.00
_cell.angle_beta   90.00
_cell.angle_gamma   90.00
#
_symmetry.space_group_name_H-M   'P 1'
#
loop_
_entity.id
_entity.type
_entity.pdbx_description
1 polymer ?
#
loop_
_entity_poly.entity_id
_entity_poly.type
_entity_poly.pdbx_seq_one_letter_code
_entity_poly.pdbx_strand_id
1 'polypeptide(L)'
;MSKFTIIPLCLLTLFLCTNSFSDQNDGVPSSQSPLLVKRHQRTQLVATEFGEISEVHIGEEYAIQFITLEPNALLLPLLLHSDMVFFVHTGTLENHLDTVGYSKFL
;
A
#
# COMPACT_ATOMS: atom_id res chain seq x y z
N MET A 1 20.75 -2.75 -44.84
CA MET A 1 20.41 -1.42 -44.32
C MET A 1 19.32 -1.57 -43.25
N SER A 2 19.67 -1.80 -41.98
CA SER A 2 18.69 -1.99 -40.87
C SER A 2 19.32 -1.66 -39.51
N LYS A 3 19.90 -0.47 -39.39
CA LYS A 3 20.58 -0.02 -38.15
C LYS A 3 20.11 1.35 -37.65
N PHE A 4 19.36 2.09 -38.48
CA PHE A 4 18.89 3.45 -38.16
C PHE A 4 17.51 3.49 -37.51
N THR A 5 16.75 2.38 -37.52
CA THR A 5 15.41 2.28 -36.93
C THR A 5 15.40 1.93 -35.44
N ILE A 6 16.53 1.47 -34.88
CA ILE A 6 16.62 1.07 -33.45
C ILE A 6 16.66 2.31 -32.54
N ILE A 7 17.35 3.37 -32.98
CA ILE A 7 17.51 4.61 -32.22
C ILE A 7 16.17 5.30 -31.94
N PRO A 8 15.27 5.53 -32.92
CA PRO A 8 13.98 6.16 -32.64
C PRO A 8 13.07 5.27 -31.80
N LEU A 9 13.18 3.94 -31.91
CA LEU A 9 12.41 3.01 -31.09
C LEU A 9 12.86 3.04 -29.61
N CYS A 10 14.17 3.08 -29.35
CA CYS A 10 14.72 3.28 -28.00
C CYS A 10 14.27 4.60 -27.39
N LEU A 11 14.31 5.69 -28.15
CA LEU A 11 13.89 7.01 -27.67
C LEU A 11 12.38 7.03 -27.34
N LEU A 12 11.57 6.36 -28.15
CA LEU A 12 10.13 6.27 -27.91
C LEU A 12 9.83 5.46 -26.63
N THR A 13 10.54 4.35 -26.39
CA THR A 13 10.40 3.59 -25.14
C THR A 13 10.82 4.40 -23.92
N LEU A 14 11.93 5.16 -24.00
CA LEU A 14 12.36 6.02 -22.90
C LEU A 14 11.33 7.12 -22.61
N PHE A 15 10.74 7.71 -23.65
CA PHE A 15 9.71 8.74 -23.52
C PHE A 15 8.39 8.21 -22.91
N LEU A 16 8.00 6.98 -23.26
CA LEU A 16 6.87 6.29 -22.64
C LEU A 16 7.15 5.94 -21.17
N CYS A 17 8.37 5.53 -20.83
CA CYS A 17 8.78 5.26 -19.45
C CYS A 17 8.76 6.54 -18.58
N THR A 18 9.16 7.70 -19.10
CA THR A 18 9.13 8.96 -18.33
C THR A 18 7.72 9.45 -18.04
N ASN A 19 6.76 9.18 -18.94
CA ASN A 19 5.36 9.56 -18.72
C ASN A 19 4.63 8.63 -17.73
N SER A 20 5.19 7.44 -17.46
CA SER A 20 4.67 6.54 -16.41
C SER A 20 5.18 6.88 -15.01
N PHE A 21 6.10 7.84 -14.89
CA PHE A 21 6.69 8.31 -13.64
C PHE A 21 6.40 9.81 -13.42
N SER A 22 5.13 10.19 -13.55
CA SER A 22 4.66 11.49 -13.09
C SER A 22 3.79 11.29 -11.85
N ASP A 23 4.44 11.23 -10.69
CA ASP A 23 4.36 12.28 -9.67
C ASP A 23 5.00 11.76 -8.37
N GLN A 24 6.25 12.15 -8.12
CA GLN A 24 6.86 12.11 -6.80
C GLN A 24 7.73 13.35 -6.66
N ASN A 25 7.08 14.51 -6.59
CA ASN A 25 7.63 15.64 -5.85
C ASN A 25 7.39 15.41 -4.35
N ASP A 26 7.95 14.34 -3.79
CA ASP A 26 8.12 14.26 -2.35
C ASP A 26 9.59 14.54 -2.06
N GLY A 27 9.83 15.72 -1.50
CA GLY A 27 11.15 16.16 -1.09
C GLY A 27 11.82 15.08 -0.27
N VAL A 28 13.09 14.81 -0.61
CA VAL A 28 13.99 13.92 0.14
C VAL A 28 13.71 14.07 1.64
N PRO A 29 13.22 13.03 2.33
CA PRO A 29 13.01 13.13 3.77
C PRO A 29 14.38 13.30 4.41
N SER A 30 14.68 14.52 4.83
CA SER A 30 15.73 14.81 5.79
C SER A 30 15.56 13.85 6.96
N SER A 31 16.62 13.12 7.32
CA SER A 31 16.58 12.04 8.32
C SER A 31 16.28 12.51 9.77
N GLN A 32 15.78 13.74 9.94
CA GLN A 32 15.58 14.43 11.21
C GLN A 32 14.11 14.76 11.51
N SER A 33 13.18 14.54 10.57
CA SER A 33 11.75 14.69 10.81
C SER A 33 11.07 13.32 10.96
N PRO A 34 10.13 13.15 11.92
CA PRO A 34 9.35 11.92 12.01
C PRO A 34 8.67 11.66 10.65
N LEU A 35 8.65 10.40 10.21
CA LEU A 35 7.98 10.00 8.98
C LEU A 35 6.47 10.28 9.11
N LEU A 36 6.02 11.39 8.54
CA LEU A 36 4.62 11.78 8.53
C LEU A 36 3.99 11.31 7.24
N VAL A 37 3.22 10.24 7.32
CA VAL A 37 2.46 9.70 6.17
C VAL A 37 1.08 10.33 6.13
N LYS A 38 0.79 11.08 5.06
CA LYS A 38 -0.55 11.62 4.79
C LYS A 38 -1.41 10.54 4.12
N ARG A 39 -2.74 10.65 4.25
CA ARG A 39 -3.67 9.65 3.68
C ARG A 39 -3.48 9.42 2.18
N HIS A 40 -3.23 10.48 1.40
CA HIS A 40 -3.03 10.38 -0.05
C HIS A 40 -1.69 9.77 -0.47
N GLN A 41 -0.74 9.62 0.46
CA GLN A 41 0.53 8.93 0.20
C GLN A 41 0.40 7.42 0.42
N ARG A 42 -0.75 6.93 0.89
CA ARG A 42 -1.01 5.50 1.05
C ARG A 42 -1.35 4.89 -0.30
N THR A 43 -0.85 3.70 -0.56
CA THR A 43 -1.21 2.92 -1.74
C THR A 43 -2.55 2.22 -1.47
N GLN A 44 -3.56 2.49 -2.28
CA GLN A 44 -4.84 1.80 -2.19
C GLN A 44 -4.70 0.39 -2.79
N LEU A 45 -4.97 -0.65 -2.00
CA LEU A 45 -4.93 -2.05 -2.44
C LEU A 45 -6.29 -2.50 -2.97
N VAL A 46 -7.37 -2.14 -2.28
CA VAL A 46 -8.74 -2.42 -2.69
C VAL A 46 -9.67 -1.34 -2.19
N ALA A 47 -10.67 -0.98 -3.00
CA ALA A 47 -11.78 -0.14 -2.60
C ALA A 47 -13.06 -0.69 -3.21
N THR A 48 -14.08 -0.84 -2.37
CA THR A 48 -15.42 -1.29 -2.73
C THR A 48 -16.45 -0.42 -2.03
N GLU A 49 -17.72 -0.60 -2.35
CA GLU A 49 -18.83 0.02 -1.64
C GLU A 49 -18.97 -0.44 -0.17
N PHE A 50 -18.29 -1.52 0.22
CA PHE A 50 -18.32 -2.07 1.58
C PHE A 50 -17.08 -1.74 2.41
N GLY A 51 -16.09 -1.05 1.83
CA GLY A 51 -14.85 -0.71 2.54
C GLY A 51 -13.63 -0.49 1.65
N GLU A 52 -12.53 -0.14 2.30
CA GLU A 52 -11.24 0.21 1.70
C GLU A 52 -10.10 -0.47 2.48
N ILE A 53 -9.10 -0.98 1.76
CA ILE A 53 -7.80 -1.34 2.33
C ILE A 53 -6.73 -0.54 1.60
N SER A 54 -5.93 0.20 2.38
CA SER A 54 -4.77 0.92 1.91
C SER A 54 -3.53 0.60 2.74
N GLU A 55 -2.34 0.81 2.19
CA GLU A 55 -1.07 0.41 2.78
C GLU A 55 -0.03 1.52 2.69
N VAL A 56 0.89 1.55 3.65
CA VAL A 56 2.14 2.30 3.55
C VAL A 56 3.30 1.45 4.04
N HIS A 57 4.43 1.55 3.35
CA HIS A 57 5.69 0.95 3.78
C HIS A 57 6.48 1.95 4.62
N ILE A 58 6.94 1.50 5.79
CA ILE A 58 7.88 2.22 6.65
C ILE A 58 9.24 1.53 6.52
N GLY A 59 10.11 2.13 5.71
CA GLY A 59 11.32 1.45 5.26
C GLY A 59 10.99 0.22 4.41
N GLU A 60 11.89 -0.76 4.41
CA GLU A 60 11.74 -2.00 3.61
C GLU A 60 11.08 -3.15 4.39
N GLU A 61 10.97 -3.02 5.72
CA GLU A 61 10.65 -4.15 6.62
C GLU A 61 9.21 -4.13 7.15
N TYR A 62 8.60 -2.95 7.29
CA TYR A 62 7.30 -2.80 7.95
C TYR A 62 6.26 -2.27 6.97
N ALA A 63 5.14 -2.97 6.90
CA ALA A 63 3.95 -2.53 6.19
C ALA A 63 2.83 -2.22 7.19
N ILE A 64 2.23 -1.04 7.07
CA ILE A 64 1.05 -0.67 7.84
C ILE A 64 -0.16 -0.64 6.92
N GLN A 65 -1.12 -1.51 7.21
CA GLN A 65 -2.39 -1.59 6.48
C GLN A 65 -3.50 -0.88 7.26
N PHE A 66 -4.29 -0.08 6.54
CA PHE A 66 -5.46 0.60 7.04
C PHE A 66 -6.68 -0.07 6.43
N ILE A 67 -7.50 -0.68 7.28
CA ILE A 67 -8.71 -1.38 6.88
C ILE A 67 -9.91 -0.58 7.39
N THR A 68 -10.79 -0.19 6.48
CA THR A 68 -12.07 0.46 6.81
C THR A 68 -13.19 -0.38 6.23
N LEU A 69 -14.23 -0.65 7.02
CA LEU A 69 -15.39 -1.43 6.63
C LEU A 69 -16.67 -0.66 6.94
N GLU A 70 -17.65 -0.77 6.07
CA GLU A 70 -19.01 -0.30 6.35
C GLU A 70 -19.68 -1.17 7.42
N PRO A 71 -20.67 -0.65 8.16
CA PRO A 71 -21.42 -1.44 9.13
C PRO A 71 -22.01 -2.71 8.48
N ASN A 72 -21.83 -3.85 9.15
CA ASN A 72 -22.26 -5.18 8.68
C ASN A 72 -21.52 -5.71 7.44
N ALA A 73 -20.44 -5.07 7.01
CA ALA A 73 -19.53 -5.66 6.03
C ALA A 73 -18.62 -6.71 6.68
N LEU A 74 -18.18 -7.68 5.88
CA LEU A 74 -17.27 -8.73 6.30
C LEU A 74 -16.00 -8.67 5.46
N LEU A 75 -14.84 -8.71 6.13
CA LEU A 75 -13.59 -9.04 5.46
C LEU A 75 -13.51 -10.55 5.27
N LEU A 76 -13.48 -11.00 4.01
CA LEU A 76 -13.43 -12.43 3.70
C LEU A 76 -12.15 -13.07 4.28
N PRO A 77 -12.19 -14.37 4.65
CA PRO A 77 -11.00 -15.08 5.11
C PRO A 77 -9.84 -14.91 4.12
N LEU A 78 -8.71 -14.40 4.61
CA LEU A 78 -7.49 -14.19 3.85
C LEU A 78 -6.30 -14.80 4.57
N LEU A 79 -5.38 -15.38 3.79
CA LEU A 79 -4.09 -15.81 4.30
C LEU A 79 -3.15 -14.60 4.33
N LEU A 80 -2.66 -14.28 5.52
CA LEU A 80 -1.66 -13.24 5.70
C LEU A 80 -0.27 -13.84 5.47
N HIS A 81 0.54 -13.21 4.63
CA HIS A 81 1.91 -13.66 4.36
C HIS A 81 2.92 -13.21 5.43
N SER A 82 2.48 -12.46 6.44
CA SER A 82 3.31 -11.90 7.50
C SER A 82 2.59 -11.96 8.84
N ASP A 83 3.34 -11.96 9.93
CA ASP A 83 2.79 -11.76 11.27
C ASP A 83 2.17 -10.35 11.36
N MET A 84 0.90 -10.27 11.74
CA MET A 84 0.16 -9.01 11.83
C MET A 84 -0.30 -8.71 13.26
N VAL A 85 -0.27 -7.44 13.62
CA VAL A 85 -0.87 -6.90 14.84
C VAL A 85 -2.01 -5.99 14.44
N PHE A 86 -3.21 -6.29 14.94
CA PHE A 86 -4.41 -5.49 14.67
C PHE A 86 -4.66 -4.48 15.78
N PHE A 87 -4.90 -3.22 15.38
CA PHE A 87 -5.33 -2.16 16.26
C PHE A 87 -6.65 -1.57 15.76
N VAL A 88 -7.68 -1.58 16.61
CA VAL A 88 -8.99 -1.02 16.28
C VAL A 88 -8.99 0.45 16.67
N HIS A 89 -8.91 1.34 15.68
CA HIS A 89 -8.99 2.78 15.92
C HIS A 89 -10.41 3.24 16.26
N THR A 90 -11.42 2.70 15.59
CA THR A 90 -12.84 3.04 15.77
C THR A 90 -13.73 1.82 15.57
N GLY A 91 -14.88 1.81 16.26
CA GLY A 91 -15.87 0.74 16.14
C GLY A 91 -15.57 -0.49 17.01
N THR A 92 -16.28 -1.58 16.73
CA THR A 92 -16.04 -2.91 17.32
C THR A 92 -15.77 -3.88 16.19
N LEU A 93 -14.75 -4.70 16.36
CA LEU A 93 -14.36 -5.71 15.38
C LEU A 93 -14.50 -7.09 16.01
N GLU A 94 -15.34 -7.94 15.41
CA GLU A 94 -15.42 -9.36 15.72
C GLU A 94 -14.50 -10.11 14.78
N ASN A 95 -13.45 -10.73 15.31
CA ASN A 95 -12.44 -11.46 14.54
C ASN A 95 -12.50 -12.95 14.87
N HIS A 96 -12.57 -13.78 13.83
CA HIS A 96 -12.36 -15.22 13.94
C HIS A 96 -10.99 -15.57 13.34
N LEU A 97 -10.01 -15.87 14.20
CA LEU A 97 -8.66 -16.25 13.78
C LEU A 97 -8.50 -17.78 13.92
N ASP A 98 -8.26 -18.45 12.81
CA ASP A 98 -7.92 -19.87 12.80
C ASP A 98 -6.42 -20.00 13.16
N THR A 99 -6.14 -20.12 14.47
CA THR A 99 -4.91 -20.60 15.16
C THR A 99 -3.53 -20.40 14.48
N VAL A 100 -3.27 -19.28 13.79
CA VAL A 100 -1.89 -18.92 13.37
C VAL A 100 -1.54 -17.45 13.63
N GLY A 101 -2.50 -16.56 13.89
CA GLY A 101 -2.25 -15.15 14.21
C GLY A 101 -2.32 -14.89 15.72
N TYR A 102 -1.19 -14.64 16.38
CA TYR A 102 -1.16 -14.29 17.80
C TYR A 102 -1.91 -12.99 18.07
N SER A 103 -2.97 -13.07 18.88
CA SER A 103 -3.55 -11.91 19.56
C SER A 103 -2.68 -11.56 20.77
N LYS A 104 -2.01 -10.41 20.74
CA LYS A 104 -1.46 -9.79 21.94
C LYS A 104 -1.85 -8.32 21.98
N PHE A 105 -3.00 -8.07 22.59
CA PHE A 105 -3.40 -6.73 23.04
C PHE A 105 -2.59 -6.37 24.29
N LEU A 106 -1.96 -5.19 24.30
CA LEU A 106 -1.51 -4.51 25.51
C LEU A 106 -2.66 -3.69 26.08
#